data_AF-A0AAW2JV75-F1
#
_entry.id   AF-A0AAW2JV75-F1
#
_cell.length_a   1.000
_cell.length_b   1.000
_cell.length_c   1.000
_cell.angle_alpha   90.00
_cell.angle_beta   90.00
_cell.angle_gamma   90.00
#
_symmetry.space_group_name_H-M   'P 1'
#
loop_
_entity.id
_entity.type
_entity.pdbx_description
1 polymer ?
#
loop_
_entity_poly.entity_id
_entity_poly.type
_entity_poly.pdbx_seq_one_letter_code
_entity_poly.pdbx_strand_id
1 'polypeptide(L)'
;MAGFLFIVGRGSRPGPQRHGRCIQHLRQDRSYPHPVSGVDREARVLRYREKRKNRKFEKTIRYASRKAYAETRPRIKGRFAKRSELEVDSLISGDASYGVVPTF
;
A
#
# COMPACT_ATOMS: atom_id res chain seq x y z
N MET A 1 -36.78 28.40 27.05
CA MET A 1 -37.41 29.26 26.02
C MET A 1 -36.41 30.34 25.68
N ALA A 2 -36.26 30.66 24.38
CA ALA A 2 -35.10 31.29 23.73
C ALA A 2 -33.90 30.33 23.57
N GLY A 3 -33.36 30.05 22.39
CA GLY A 3 -33.65 30.52 21.05
C GLY A 3 -32.50 30.03 20.16
N PHE A 4 -32.67 28.87 19.51
CA PHE A 4 -31.70 28.31 18.57
C PHE A 4 -31.88 29.02 17.21
N LEU A 5 -31.15 30.13 17.02
CA LEU A 5 -31.16 30.89 15.76
C LEU A 5 -30.02 30.43 14.84
N PHE A 6 -30.42 29.59 13.87
CA PHE A 6 -30.21 29.75 12.42
C PHE A 6 -28.81 30.11 11.85
N ILE A 7 -28.29 29.11 11.10
CA ILE A 7 -27.58 29.19 9.80
C ILE A 7 -26.23 29.92 9.71
N VAL A 8 -25.18 29.11 9.43
CA VAL A 8 -24.27 29.32 8.29
C VAL A 8 -23.90 27.91 7.80
N GLY A 9 -24.42 27.41 6.68
CA GLY A 9 -23.91 27.76 5.37
C GLY A 9 -23.30 26.52 4.74
N ARG A 10 -24.10 25.83 3.90
CA ARG A 10 -23.63 24.79 2.97
C ARG A 10 -22.60 25.41 2.03
N GLY A 11 -21.33 25.38 2.42
CA GLY A 11 -20.21 25.70 1.55
C GLY A 11 -19.91 24.53 0.63
N SER A 12 -20.75 24.32 -0.39
CA SER A 12 -20.40 23.54 -1.56
C SER A 12 -19.18 24.20 -2.19
N ARG A 13 -17.97 23.69 -1.90
CA ARG A 13 -16.75 24.21 -2.50
C ARG A 13 -16.88 24.04 -4.02
N PRO A 14 -16.91 25.11 -4.82
CA PRO A 14 -16.88 24.95 -6.27
C PRO A 14 -15.55 24.29 -6.61
N GLY A 15 -15.62 23.09 -7.17
CA GLY A 15 -14.44 22.40 -7.68
C GLY A 15 -13.71 23.30 -8.70
N PRO A 16 -12.39 23.19 -8.82
CA PRO A 16 -11.63 24.00 -9.76
C PRO A 16 -12.25 23.84 -11.16
N GLN A 17 -12.65 24.97 -11.74
CA GLN A 17 -13.13 25.05 -13.11
C GLN A 17 -12.06 24.41 -13.99
N ARG A 18 -12.37 23.24 -14.54
CA ARG A 18 -11.54 22.57 -15.55
C ARG A 18 -11.63 23.41 -16.81
N HIS A 19 -10.91 24.53 -16.86
CA HIS A 19 -10.51 25.09 -18.14
C HIS A 19 -9.62 24.04 -18.78
N GLY A 20 -10.20 23.32 -19.73
CA GLY A 20 -9.51 22.35 -20.56
C GLY A 20 -8.40 23.06 -21.32
N ARG A 21 -7.23 23.20 -20.69
CA ARG A 21 -5.98 23.20 -21.43
C ARG A 21 -5.81 21.78 -21.90
N CYS A 22 -6.36 21.53 -23.08
CA CYS A 22 -6.05 20.36 -23.85
C CYS A 22 -4.52 20.25 -23.88
N ILE A 23 -3.97 19.19 -23.28
CA ILE A 23 -2.55 18.87 -23.42
C ILE A 23 -2.40 18.35 -24.86
N GLN A 24 -2.42 19.26 -25.82
CA GLN A 24 -2.27 18.95 -27.26
C GLN A 24 -0.89 19.34 -27.79
N HIS A 25 0.07 19.71 -26.93
CA HIS A 25 1.43 20.10 -27.35
C HIS A 25 2.56 19.28 -26.72
N LEU A 26 2.31 18.01 -26.35
CA LEU A 26 3.41 17.05 -26.13
C LEU A 26 3.12 15.72 -26.86
N ARG A 27 2.91 15.83 -28.18
CA ARG A 27 2.91 14.69 -29.10
C ARG A 27 3.95 14.94 -30.21
N GLN A 28 5.22 14.85 -29.84
CA GLN A 28 6.43 14.81 -30.70
C GLN A 28 7.60 14.79 -29.71
N ASP A 29 8.46 13.78 -29.51
CA ASP A 29 8.68 12.50 -30.12
C ASP A 29 8.95 11.51 -28.97
N ARG A 30 7.98 10.65 -28.63
CA ARG A 30 8.35 9.35 -28.07
C ARG A 30 8.47 8.40 -29.25
N SER A 31 9.59 8.49 -29.96
CA SER A 31 10.09 7.33 -30.69
C SER A 31 10.41 6.27 -29.65
N TYR A 32 9.39 5.51 -29.24
CA TYR A 32 9.62 4.22 -28.61
C TYR A 32 10.52 3.47 -29.59
N PRO A 33 11.74 3.05 -29.19
CA PRO A 33 12.66 2.38 -30.10
C PRO A 33 11.89 1.22 -30.70
N HIS A 34 11.53 1.38 -31.97
CA HIS A 34 10.72 0.41 -32.68
C HIS A 34 11.67 -0.77 -32.88
N PRO A 35 11.37 -1.97 -32.33
CA PRO A 35 12.29 -3.09 -32.39
C PRO A 35 12.25 -3.69 -33.79
N VAL A 36 12.78 -2.97 -34.78
CA VAL A 36 12.74 -3.31 -36.21
C VAL A 36 14.14 -3.30 -36.79
N SER A 37 15.01 -4.16 -36.24
CA SER A 37 16.15 -4.72 -36.97
C SER A 37 16.51 -6.09 -36.40
N GLY A 38 17.00 -7.01 -37.24
CA GLY A 38 17.45 -8.34 -36.81
C GLY A 38 18.60 -8.27 -35.80
N VAL A 39 19.48 -7.28 -35.94
CA VAL A 39 20.62 -7.03 -35.06
C VAL A 39 20.15 -6.63 -33.64
N ASP A 40 19.10 -5.81 -33.54
CA ASP A 40 18.49 -5.46 -32.25
C ASP A 40 17.81 -6.66 -31.58
N ARG A 41 17.35 -7.65 -32.37
CA ARG A 41 16.77 -8.89 -31.82
C ARG A 41 17.87 -9.77 -31.24
N GLU A 42 18.97 -9.96 -31.95
CA GLU A 42 20.11 -10.75 -31.48
C GLU A 42 20.70 -10.18 -30.19
N ALA A 43 20.94 -8.86 -30.14
CA ALA A 43 21.42 -8.19 -28.94
C ALA A 43 20.46 -8.34 -27.75
N ARG A 44 19.14 -8.23 -27.96
CA ARG A 44 18.13 -8.47 -26.91
C ARG A 44 18.10 -9.92 -26.44
N VAL A 45 18.23 -10.88 -27.35
CA VAL A 45 18.24 -12.31 -27.03
C VAL A 45 19.49 -12.69 -26.24
N LEU A 46 20.66 -12.18 -26.61
CA LEU A 46 21.90 -12.38 -25.85
C LEU A 46 21.78 -11.83 -24.43
N ARG A 47 21.33 -10.58 -24.27
CA ARG A 47 21.04 -9.98 -22.96
C ARG A 47 20.03 -10.79 -22.14
N TYR A 48 18.99 -11.34 -22.79
CA TYR A 48 18.03 -12.22 -22.13
C TYR A 48 18.68 -13.52 -21.64
N ARG A 49 19.49 -14.18 -22.47
CA ARG A 49 20.19 -15.43 -22.13
C ARG A 49 21.16 -15.23 -20.96
N GLU A 50 21.96 -14.17 -21.00
CA GLU A 50 22.85 -13.79 -19.90
C GLU A 50 22.07 -13.50 -18.62
N LYS A 51 21.01 -12.68 -18.71
CA LYS A 51 20.15 -12.39 -17.55
C LYS A 51 19.47 -13.64 -17.00
N ARG A 52 19.12 -14.62 -17.85
CA ARG A 52 18.51 -15.90 -17.44
C ARG A 52 19.49 -16.74 -16.62
N LYS A 53 20.76 -16.82 -17.03
CA LYS A 53 21.82 -17.52 -16.28
C LYS A 53 22.07 -16.85 -14.92
N ASN A 54 21.98 -15.52 -14.87
CA ASN A 54 22.22 -14.74 -13.65
C ASN A 54 21.00 -14.58 -12.72
N ARG A 55 19.92 -15.33 -12.94
CA ARG A 55 18.75 -15.28 -12.05
C ARG A 55 19.10 -15.92 -10.70
N LYS A 56 18.88 -15.18 -9.63
CA LYS A 56 19.00 -15.68 -8.26
C LYS A 56 17.63 -16.13 -7.79
N PHE A 57 17.49 -17.42 -7.47
CA PHE A 57 16.25 -18.00 -6.95
C PHE A 57 16.20 -18.08 -5.43
N GLU A 58 17.34 -17.87 -4.78
CA GLU A 58 17.41 -17.77 -3.34
C GLU A 58 16.66 -16.53 -2.84
N LYS A 59 16.02 -16.67 -1.68
CA LYS A 59 15.29 -15.58 -1.02
C LYS A 59 16.25 -14.46 -0.62
N THR A 60 16.28 -13.40 -1.40
CA THR A 60 17.11 -12.22 -1.11
C THR A 60 16.31 -11.17 -0.33
N ILE A 61 16.81 -10.78 0.84
CA ILE A 61 16.26 -9.66 1.62
C ILE A 61 17.01 -8.40 1.24
N ARG A 62 16.36 -7.51 0.47
CA ARG A 62 16.99 -6.26 0.01
C ARG A 62 16.93 -5.12 1.02
N TYR A 63 15.91 -5.11 1.88
CA TYR A 63 15.66 -4.02 2.83
C TYR A 63 15.61 -4.56 4.26
N ALA A 64 16.72 -4.43 4.98
CA ALA A 64 16.87 -4.99 6.32
C ALA A 64 15.90 -4.37 7.33
N SER A 65 15.75 -3.05 7.34
CA SER A 65 14.84 -2.34 8.26
C SER A 65 13.38 -2.78 8.11
N ARG A 66 12.90 -2.94 6.88
CA ARG A 66 11.54 -3.43 6.61
C ARG A 66 11.32 -4.86 7.07
N LYS A 67 12.34 -5.72 6.98
CA LYS A 67 12.28 -7.09 7.51
C LYS A 67 12.14 -7.07 9.03
N ALA A 68 12.97 -6.30 9.73
CA ALA A 68 12.91 -6.17 11.19
C ALA A 68 11.52 -5.69 11.66
N TYR A 69 10.93 -4.69 11.00
CA TYR A 69 9.56 -4.24 11.33
C TYR A 69 8.48 -5.29 11.07
N ALA A 70 8.66 -6.16 10.08
CA ALA A 70 7.72 -7.23 9.76
C ALA A 70 7.81 -8.42 10.74
N GLU A 71 8.95 -8.58 11.41
CA GLU A 71 9.21 -9.60 12.42
C GLU A 71 8.61 -9.21 13.78
N THR A 72 8.70 -7.94 14.18
CA THR A 72 8.19 -7.46 15.47
C THR A 72 6.69 -7.13 15.48
N ARG A 73 6.07 -6.95 14.30
CA ARG A 73 4.65 -6.57 14.21
C ARG A 73 3.73 -7.77 14.53
N PRO A 74 2.68 -7.59 15.36
CA PRO A 74 1.82 -8.69 15.79
C PRO A 74 1.03 -9.29 14.62
N ARG A 75 0.86 -10.61 14.65
CA ARG A 75 0.17 -11.39 13.62
C ARG A 75 -0.89 -12.31 14.23
N ILE A 76 -2.06 -12.35 13.62
CA ILE A 76 -3.14 -13.30 13.94
C ILE A 76 -3.37 -14.14 12.68
N LYS A 77 -3.24 -15.47 12.79
CA LYS A 77 -3.35 -16.42 11.65
C LYS A 77 -2.51 -16.02 10.41
N GLY A 78 -1.29 -15.50 10.64
CA GLY A 78 -0.35 -15.10 9.58
C GLY A 78 -0.56 -13.70 8.97
N ARG A 79 -1.67 -13.02 9.29
CA ARG A 79 -1.98 -11.65 8.86
C ARG A 79 -1.52 -10.66 9.90
N PHE A 80 -1.12 -9.45 9.48
CA PHE A 80 -0.85 -8.39 10.44
C PHE A 80 -2.17 -7.91 11.06
N ALA A 81 -2.21 -7.86 12.40
CA ALA A 81 -3.35 -7.32 13.11
C ALA A 81 -3.40 -5.78 13.00
N LYS A 82 -4.61 -5.24 12.96
CA LYS A 82 -4.84 -3.80 13.18
C LYS A 82 -4.93 -3.51 14.68
N ARG A 83 -4.62 -2.27 15.07
CA ARG A 83 -4.65 -1.87 16.49
C ARG A 83 -6.00 -2.16 17.17
N SER A 84 -7.11 -1.99 16.45
CA SER A 84 -8.46 -2.30 16.95
C SER A 84 -8.74 -3.78 17.15
N GLU A 85 -8.06 -4.67 16.43
CA GLU A 85 -8.24 -6.13 16.54
C GLU A 85 -7.39 -6.72 17.68
N LEU A 86 -6.28 -6.06 18.04
CA LEU A 86 -5.41 -6.46 19.15
C LEU A 86 -6.08 -6.31 20.52
N GLU A 87 -6.97 -5.33 20.66
CA GLU A 87 -7.77 -5.14 21.88
C GLU A 87 -8.73 -6.32 22.08
N VAL A 88 -9.30 -6.86 21.00
CA VAL A 88 -10.28 -7.96 21.05
C VAL A 88 -9.62 -9.29 21.41
N ASP A 89 -8.45 -9.61 20.86
CA ASP A 89 -7.71 -10.85 21.23
C ASP A 89 -7.18 -10.83 22.67
N SER A 90 -6.82 -9.65 23.19
CA SER A 90 -6.38 -9.48 24.58
C SER A 90 -7.52 -9.67 25.59
N LEU A 91 -8.76 -9.41 25.17
CA LEU A 91 -9.98 -9.61 25.98
C LEU A 91 -10.49 -11.06 25.93
N ILE A 92 -10.21 -11.81 24.85
CA ILE A 92 -10.59 -13.22 24.68
C ILE A 92 -9.69 -14.18 25.51
N SER A 93 -8.57 -13.70 26.04
CA SER A 93 -7.73 -14.48 26.98
C SER A 93 -8.03 -14.18 28.45
N GLY A 94 -9.03 -13.33 28.74
CA GLY A 94 -9.33 -12.78 30.07
C GLY A 94 -10.69 -13.15 30.65
N ASP A 95 -11.46 -14.04 30.02
CA ASP A 95 -12.83 -14.37 30.42
C ASP A 95 -13.03 -15.86 30.75
N ALA A 96 -12.17 -16.39 31.62
CA ALA A 96 -12.63 -17.35 32.65
C ALA A 96 -12.69 -16.63 34.00
N SER A 97 -13.39 -15.49 34.04
CA SER A 97 -13.71 -14.74 35.26
C SER A 97 -15.04 -15.23 35.82
N TYR A 98 -15.00 -16.30 36.63
CA TYR A 98 -16.00 -16.47 37.69
C TYR A 98 -15.41 -15.75 38.91
N GLY A 99 -16.03 -14.63 39.28
CA GLY A 99 -15.58 -13.77 40.37
C GLY A 99 -15.46 -14.54 41.69
N VAL A 100 -14.24 -14.58 42.24
CA VAL A 100 -14.03 -14.87 43.65
C VAL A 100 -14.04 -13.53 44.37
N VAL A 101 -15.15 -13.23 45.03
CA VAL A 101 -15.26 -12.17 46.03
C VAL A 101 -14.50 -12.66 47.26
N PRO A 102 -13.37 -12.04 47.66
CA PRO A 102 -12.74 -12.40 48.92
C PRO A 102 -13.66 -11.96 50.06
N THR A 103 -14.22 -12.93 50.77
CA THR A 103 -14.92 -12.71 52.02
C THR A 103 -13.94 -12.77 53.18
N PHE A 104 -14.03 -11.75 54.02
CA PHE A 104 -13.36 -11.50 55.32
C PHE A 104 -12.07 -10.68 55.29
#